data_AF-A0A660TWE6-F1
#
_entry.id   AF-A0A660TWE6-F1
#
_cell.length_a   1.000
_cell.length_b   1.000
_cell.length_c   1.000
_cell.angle_alpha   90.00
_cell.angle_beta   90.00
_cell.angle_gamma   90.00
#
_symmetry.space_group_name_H-M   'P 1'
#
loop_
_entity.id
_entity.type
_entity.pdbx_description
1 polymer ?
#
loop_
_entity_poly.entity_id
_entity_poly.type
_entity_poly.pdbx_seq_one_letter_code
_entity_poly.pdbx_strand_id
1 'polypeptide(L)'
;MRKIYIIFVLALLISFAFSDTVTVQGNAYLSGATDHSGIRVEFNRVAPLPFSTSTTTNTAGHYSIDIPTGVYNIKFSKAGY
;
A
#
# COMPACT_ATOMS: atom_id res chain seq x y z
N MET A 1 -34.48 -7.02 15.40
CA MET A 1 -33.13 -7.56 15.72
C MET A 1 -32.57 -8.45 14.60
N ARG A 2 -33.30 -9.46 14.07
CA ARG A 2 -32.83 -10.33 12.97
C ARG A 2 -32.39 -9.61 11.67
N LYS A 3 -33.10 -8.55 11.27
CA LYS A 3 -32.79 -7.77 10.06
C LYS A 3 -31.52 -6.92 10.18
N ILE A 4 -31.20 -6.45 11.40
CA ILE A 4 -30.01 -5.63 11.67
C ILE A 4 -28.74 -6.48 11.49
N TYR A 5 -28.78 -7.74 11.92
CA TYR A 5 -27.66 -8.68 11.80
C TYR A 5 -27.39 -9.03 10.33
N ILE A 6 -28.45 -9.22 9.54
CA ILE A 6 -28.34 -9.49 8.09
C ILE A 6 -27.73 -8.29 7.35
N ILE A 7 -28.10 -7.05 7.69
CA ILE A 7 -27.51 -5.84 7.10
C ILE A 7 -26.03 -5.72 7.47
N PHE A 8 -25.67 -6.03 8.73
CA PHE A 8 -24.27 -6.01 9.18
C PHE A 8 -23.43 -7.09 8.49
N VAL A 9 -23.98 -8.29 8.30
CA VAL A 9 -23.32 -9.39 7.58
C VAL A 9 -23.19 -9.08 6.09
N LEU A 10 -24.19 -8.47 5.45
CA LEU A 10 -24.07 -8.01 4.06
C LEU A 10 -23.02 -6.91 3.90
N ALA A 11 -22.96 -5.92 4.80
CA ALA A 11 -21.93 -4.88 4.77
C ALA A 11 -20.52 -5.49 4.96
N LEU A 12 -20.37 -6.49 5.83
CA LEU A 12 -19.11 -7.21 6.02
C LEU A 12 -18.72 -8.00 4.76
N LEU A 13 -19.66 -8.69 4.10
CA LEU A 13 -19.41 -9.45 2.87
C LEU A 13 -19.03 -8.54 1.68
N ILE A 14 -19.62 -7.36 1.57
CA ILE A 14 -19.26 -6.36 0.55
C ILE A 14 -17.83 -5.84 0.78
N SER A 15 -17.34 -5.84 2.03
CA SER A 15 -15.97 -5.42 2.37
C SER A 15 -14.90 -6.35 1.79
N PHE A 16 -15.22 -7.63 1.57
CA PHE A 16 -14.29 -8.63 1.02
C PHE A 16 -14.25 -8.66 -0.52
N ALA A 17 -15.24 -8.05 -1.19
CA ALA A 17 -15.42 -8.20 -2.64
C ALA A 17 -14.56 -7.26 -3.51
N PHE A 18 -13.68 -6.43 -2.93
CA PHE A 18 -12.93 -5.39 -3.64
C PHE A 18 -11.39 -5.51 -3.56
N SER A 19 -10.84 -6.73 -3.61
CA SER A 19 -9.38 -6.89 -3.53
C SER A 19 -8.75 -7.52 -4.78
N ASP A 20 -9.03 -6.95 -5.95
CA ASP A 20 -8.13 -7.13 -7.10
C ASP A 20 -6.80 -6.48 -6.74
N THR A 21 -5.76 -7.30 -6.56
CA THR A 21 -4.40 -6.84 -6.28
C THR A 21 -3.60 -6.67 -7.56
N VAL A 22 -2.79 -5.62 -7.59
CA VAL A 22 -1.83 -5.35 -8.66
C VAL A 22 -0.44 -5.25 -8.07
N THR A 23 0.56 -5.70 -8.83
CA THR A 23 1.97 -5.53 -8.47
C THR A 23 2.42 -4.13 -8.86
N VAL A 24 2.86 -3.35 -7.88
CA VAL A 24 3.49 -2.05 -8.09
C VAL A 24 4.99 -2.18 -7.87
N GLN A 25 5.74 -1.81 -8.89
CA GLN A 25 7.21 -1.87 -8.89
C GLN A 25 7.77 -0.50 -9.25
N GLY A 26 8.96 -0.20 -8.73
CA GLY A 26 9.64 1.05 -9.01
C GLY A 26 11.01 1.09 -8.37
N ASN A 27 11.66 2.24 -8.51
CA ASN A 27 12.95 2.52 -7.87
C ASN A 27 12.87 3.83 -7.11
N ALA A 28 13.51 3.89 -5.94
CA ALA A 28 13.73 5.11 -5.20
C ALA A 28 15.23 5.28 -4.91
N TYR A 29 15.73 6.49 -5.12
CA TYR A 29 17.15 6.82 -5.01
C TYR A 29 17.35 7.97 -4.04
N LEU A 30 18.34 7.85 -3.17
CA LEU A 30 18.84 8.94 -2.35
C LEU A 30 20.06 9.54 -3.04
N SER A 31 20.00 10.82 -3.39
CA SER A 31 21.10 11.51 -4.08
C SER A 31 22.40 11.46 -3.25
N GLY A 32 23.50 11.10 -3.90
CA GLY A 32 24.81 10.96 -3.28
C GLY A 32 25.04 9.66 -2.51
N ALA A 33 24.04 8.79 -2.39
CA ALA A 33 24.22 7.45 -1.84
C ALA A 33 24.65 6.45 -2.92
N THR A 34 25.44 5.45 -2.54
CA THR A 34 25.76 4.28 -3.39
C THR A 34 24.90 3.05 -3.02
N ASP A 35 24.43 3.00 -1.77
CA ASP A 35 23.45 2.02 -1.29
C ASP A 35 22.09 2.70 -1.14
N HIS A 36 21.13 2.24 -1.93
CA HIS A 36 19.76 2.75 -1.92
C HIS A 36 18.80 1.85 -1.16
N SER A 37 19.30 0.89 -0.37
CA SER A 37 18.48 0.00 0.45
C SER A 37 17.73 0.76 1.54
N GLY A 38 16.60 0.21 1.98
CA GLY A 38 15.89 0.66 3.18
C GLY A 38 15.25 2.05 3.07
N ILE A 39 15.06 2.58 1.85
CA ILE A 39 14.13 3.70 1.63
C ILE A 39 12.73 3.12 1.79
N ARG A 40 11.98 3.62 2.76
CA ARG A 40 10.61 3.20 3.03
C ARG A 40 9.69 3.83 2.00
N VAL A 41 8.89 2.99 1.34
CA VAL A 41 7.85 3.39 0.40
C VAL A 41 6.50 3.06 1.05
N GLU A 42 5.77 4.08 1.45
CA GLU A 42 4.50 3.96 2.16
C GLU A 42 3.34 4.30 1.23
N PHE A 43 2.38 3.38 1.17
CA PHE A 43 1.21 3.43 0.31
C PHE A 43 -0.01 3.68 1.19
N ASN A 44 -0.68 4.82 1.02
CA ASN A 44 -1.92 5.16 1.71
C ASN A 44 -3.05 5.33 0.70
N ARG A 45 -3.97 4.36 0.64
CA ARG A 45 -5.11 4.39 -0.28
C ARG A 45 -6.16 5.39 0.20
N VAL A 46 -6.48 6.33 -0.67
CA VAL A 46 -7.50 7.38 -0.48
C VAL A 46 -8.89 6.88 -0.88
N ALA A 47 -8.98 6.06 -1.93
CA ALA A 47 -10.24 5.52 -2.46
C ALA A 47 -10.03 4.15 -3.13
N PRO A 48 -11.03 3.25 -3.18
CA PRO A 48 -12.41 3.43 -2.68
C PRO A 48 -12.58 3.21 -1.18
N LEU A 49 -11.67 2.45 -0.54
CA LEU A 49 -11.68 2.16 0.90
C LEU A 49 -10.30 2.41 1.49
N PRO A 50 -10.15 2.89 2.73
CA PRO A 50 -8.84 3.05 3.35
C PRO A 50 -8.04 1.74 3.36
N PHE A 51 -6.76 1.81 3.03
CA PHE A 51 -5.79 0.72 3.13
C PHE A 51 -4.39 1.32 3.19
N SER A 52 -3.56 0.83 4.09
CA SER A 52 -2.18 1.30 4.23
C SER A 52 -1.22 0.14 4.31
N THR A 53 -0.10 0.27 3.62
CA THR A 53 1.00 -0.70 3.68
C THR A 53 2.31 -0.01 3.33
N SER A 54 3.42 -0.73 3.45
CA SER A 54 4.73 -0.22 3.09
C SER A 54 5.66 -1.32 2.65
N THR A 55 6.65 -0.96 1.85
CA THR A 55 7.81 -1.80 1.52
C THR A 55 9.09 -0.99 1.68
N THR A 56 10.24 -1.64 1.49
CA THR A 56 11.56 -1.01 1.49
C THR A 56 12.32 -1.38 0.24
N THR A 57 13.10 -0.44 -0.28
CA THR A 57 14.00 -0.69 -1.40
C THR A 57 15.14 -1.66 -1.04
N ASN A 58 15.61 -2.41 -2.03
CA ASN A 58 16.87 -3.16 -1.95
C ASN A 58 18.09 -2.24 -2.22
N THR A 59 19.31 -2.79 -2.20
CA THR A 59 20.56 -2.02 -2.41
C THR A 59 20.62 -1.27 -3.73
N ALA A 60 19.97 -1.79 -4.78
CA ALA A 60 19.85 -1.15 -6.09
C ALA A 60 18.73 -0.08 -6.15
N GLY A 61 17.98 0.13 -5.07
CA GLY A 61 16.87 1.09 -5.00
C GLY A 61 15.52 0.53 -5.45
N HIS A 62 15.46 -0.73 -5.86
CA HIS A 62 14.24 -1.35 -6.38
C HIS A 62 13.29 -1.79 -5.25
N TYR A 63 11.99 -1.60 -5.45
CA TYR A 63 10.92 -2.14 -4.62
C TYR A 63 9.83 -2.81 -5.48
N SER A 64 9.18 -3.82 -4.91
CA SER A 64 8.00 -4.48 -5.47
C SER A 64 7.02 -4.82 -4.35
N ILE A 65 5.74 -4.56 -4.55
CA ILE A 65 4.68 -4.90 -3.59
C ILE A 65 3.36 -5.15 -4.31
N ASP A 66 2.61 -6.14 -3.84
CA ASP A 66 1.23 -6.36 -4.26
C ASP A 66 0.29 -5.56 -3.35
N ILE A 67 -0.52 -4.69 -3.95
CA ILE A 67 -1.51 -3.89 -3.24
C ILE A 67 -2.85 -3.96 -3.97
N PRO A 68 -3.98 -3.85 -3.26
CA PRO A 68 -5.26 -3.81 -3.94
C PRO A 68 -5.40 -2.54 -4.79
N THR A 69 -6.17 -2.60 -5.86
CA THR A 69 -6.41 -1.46 -6.75
C THR A 69 -7.03 -0.27 -6.00
N GLY A 70 -6.75 0.93 -6.48
CA GLY A 70 -7.30 2.17 -5.94
C GLY A 70 -6.42 3.39 -6.19
N VAL A 71 -6.79 4.49 -5.55
CA VAL A 71 -6.06 5.77 -5.61
C VAL A 71 -5.21 5.89 -4.37
N TYR A 72 -3.90 6.10 -4.54
CA TYR A 72 -2.93 6.11 -3.45
C TYR A 72 -2.17 7.43 -3.36
N ASN A 73 -1.95 7.88 -2.13
CA ASN A 73 -0.86 8.79 -1.81
C ASN A 73 0.37 7.95 -1.43
N ILE A 74 1.49 8.19 -2.10
CA ILE A 74 2.74 7.45 -1.88
C ILE A 74 3.76 8.39 -1.24
N LYS A 75 4.36 7.95 -0.13
CA LYS A 75 5.41 8.69 0.58
C LYS A 75 6.70 7.89 0.60
N PHE A 76 7.81 8.56 0.33
CA PHE A 76 9.15 8.02 0.46
C PHE A 76 9.82 8.63 1.68
N SER A 77 10.52 7.82 2.46
CA SER A 77 11.33 8.32 3.59
C SER A 77 12.52 7.41 3.88
N LYS A 78 13.56 7.96 4.50
CA LYS A 78 14.75 7.21 4.95
C LYS A 78 15.13 7.74 6.33
N ALA A 79 15.66 6.89 7.21
CA ALA A 79 16.12 7.37 8.51
C ALA A 79 17.15 8.51 8.30
N GLY A 80 16.83 9.71 8.81
CA GLY A 80 17.64 10.92 8.62
C GLY A 80 17.28 11.82 7.43
N TYR A 81 16.25 11.49 6.63
CA TYR A 81 15.81 12.24 5.44
C TYR A 81 14.28 12.30 5.30
#